data_AF-A0A2H0AS84-F1
#
_entry.id   AF-A0A2H0AS84-F1
#
_cell.length_a   1.000
_cell.length_b   1.000
_cell.length_c   1.000
_cell.angle_alpha   90.00
_cell.angle_beta   90.00
_cell.angle_gamma   90.00
#
_symmetry.space_group_name_H-M   'P 1'
#
loop_
_entity.id
_entity.type
_entity.pdbx_description
1 polymer ?
#
loop_
_entity_poly.entity_id
_entity_poly.type
_entity_poly.pdbx_seq_one_letter_code
_entity_poly.pdbx_strand_id
1 'polypeptide(L)'
;MRAFKADLHIHSCLSPCGELDMSPRAIVEKGLEKGLDLISVCDHNSAENVGAVMRAGRQKGLAVLAGMEISSREEVHSLAFFDTEEQILRLQDIIYAHMNGTNRPEVFGDQVVANEFDEVEGFNDRLLIGAVQLGLDEIVEAVHSLGGISIASHVDRPSYSIMSQLGFFPEEVHLDAVEISRHTSVRKALAEIPGIEKFTIVSFSDAHFPEDIGSAHTTFFMEAPAVEELRLALGGREGRRVSQTALEG
;
A
#
# COMPACT_ATOMS: atom_id res chain seq x y z
N MET A 1 19.50 -6.34 -13.76
CA MET A 1 18.73 -6.69 -12.56
C MET A 1 19.54 -6.44 -11.30
N ARG A 2 18.98 -5.73 -10.32
CA ARG A 2 19.55 -5.51 -8.97
C ARG A 2 18.48 -5.78 -7.90
N ALA A 3 18.88 -5.84 -6.64
CA ALA A 3 17.95 -5.90 -5.52
C ALA A 3 17.41 -4.49 -5.22
N PHE A 4 16.12 -4.43 -4.90
CA PHE A 4 15.42 -3.25 -4.39
C PHE A 4 14.78 -3.64 -3.07
N LYS A 5 15.22 -3.03 -1.97
CA LYS A 5 14.57 -3.18 -0.66
C LYS A 5 13.37 -2.24 -0.61
N ALA A 6 12.15 -2.80 -0.52
CA ALA A 6 10.93 -2.04 -0.68
C ALA A 6 9.99 -2.14 0.53
N ASP A 7 9.45 -1.00 0.94
CA ASP A 7 8.37 -0.88 1.90
C ASP A 7 7.20 -0.15 1.22
N LEU A 8 6.22 -0.92 0.75
CA LEU A 8 5.16 -0.42 -0.13
C LEU A 8 3.83 -0.20 0.60
N HIS A 9 3.82 -0.24 1.93
CA HIS A 9 2.61 0.00 2.71
C HIS A 9 2.94 0.94 3.87
N ILE A 10 2.88 2.25 3.58
CA ILE A 10 3.15 3.32 4.54
C ILE A 10 1.98 4.29 4.49
N HIS A 11 1.45 4.69 5.63
CA HIS A 11 0.45 5.75 5.72
C HIS A 11 1.10 7.10 5.98
N SER A 12 0.52 8.18 5.47
CA SER A 12 0.93 9.54 5.79
C SER A 12 0.00 10.19 6.80
N CYS A 13 0.26 11.45 7.13
CA CYS A 13 -0.61 12.28 7.96
C CYS A 13 -2.00 12.54 7.33
N LEU A 14 -2.26 12.06 6.11
CA LEU A 14 -3.58 12.06 5.48
C LEU A 14 -4.47 10.92 5.97
N SER A 15 -3.88 9.76 6.25
CA SER A 15 -4.61 8.64 6.84
C SER A 15 -5.08 9.00 8.26
N PRO A 16 -6.35 8.74 8.63
CA PRO A 16 -6.88 9.08 9.97
C PRO A 16 -6.11 8.45 11.13
N CYS A 17 -5.47 7.31 10.87
CA CYS A 17 -4.68 6.53 11.80
C CYS A 17 -3.18 6.89 11.79
N GLY A 18 -2.72 7.73 10.86
CA GLY A 18 -1.33 8.16 10.76
C GLY A 18 -1.02 9.30 11.72
N GLU A 19 0.19 9.31 12.30
CA GLU A 19 0.62 10.47 13.08
C GLU A 19 0.83 11.71 12.20
N LEU A 20 0.65 12.89 12.79
CA LEU A 20 0.91 14.17 12.10
C LEU A 20 2.36 14.29 11.60
N ASP A 21 3.30 13.62 12.27
CA ASP A 21 4.71 13.57 11.90
C ASP A 21 4.98 12.65 10.69
N MET A 22 3.97 11.91 10.18
CA MET A 22 4.04 11.16 8.92
C MET A 22 3.88 12.07 7.70
N SER A 23 4.60 13.19 7.68
CA SER A 23 4.56 14.14 6.58
C SER A 23 5.35 13.65 5.36
N PRO A 24 5.08 14.17 4.14
CA PRO A 24 5.71 13.69 2.91
C PRO A 24 7.24 13.66 2.94
N ARG A 25 7.90 14.71 3.45
CA ARG A 25 9.36 14.76 3.53
C ARG A 25 9.89 13.81 4.61
N ALA A 26 9.22 13.74 5.76
CA ALA A 26 9.61 12.88 6.88
C ALA A 26 9.61 11.39 6.47
N ILE A 27 8.57 10.96 5.75
CA ILE A 27 8.48 9.59 5.20
C ILE A 27 9.69 9.27 4.31
N VAL A 28 10.04 10.18 3.39
CA VAL A 28 11.18 9.99 2.48
C VAL A 28 12.51 9.97 3.25
N GLU A 29 12.70 10.88 4.20
CA GLU A 29 13.91 10.91 5.04
C GLU A 29 14.09 9.61 5.81
N LYS A 30 12.99 9.12 6.39
CA LYS A 30 13.00 7.89 7.14
C LYS A 30 13.24 6.67 6.28
N GLY A 31 12.65 6.61 5.09
CA GLY A 31 12.92 5.56 4.12
C GLY A 31 14.40 5.47 3.74
N LEU A 32 15.04 6.63 3.52
CA LEU A 32 16.49 6.71 3.27
C LEU A 32 17.32 6.28 4.49
N GLU A 33 16.95 6.72 5.69
CA GLU A 33 17.60 6.29 6.96
C GLU A 33 17.58 4.76 7.11
N LYS A 34 16.47 4.11 6.71
CA LYS A 34 16.28 2.66 6.77
C LYS A 34 16.90 1.89 5.59
N GLY A 35 17.55 2.61 4.67
CA GLY A 35 18.19 2.06 3.49
C GLY A 35 17.21 1.41 2.51
N LEU A 36 15.99 1.94 2.40
CA LEU A 36 15.02 1.50 1.40
C LEU A 36 15.41 2.06 0.02
N ASP A 37 15.23 1.24 -1.01
CA ASP A 37 15.42 1.65 -2.42
C ASP A 37 14.10 2.17 -3.03
N LEU A 38 12.97 1.69 -2.52
CA LEU A 38 11.64 1.91 -3.06
C LEU A 38 10.62 2.02 -1.92
N ILE A 39 9.76 3.02 -1.98
CA ILE A 39 8.62 3.14 -1.05
C ILE A 39 7.31 3.40 -1.80
N SER A 40 6.20 3.28 -1.10
CA SER A 40 4.89 3.79 -1.53
C SER A 40 4.13 4.31 -0.33
N VAL A 41 3.38 5.40 -0.52
CA VAL A 41 2.39 5.85 0.46
C VAL A 41 1.02 5.36 0.03
N CYS A 42 0.29 4.78 0.95
CA CYS A 42 -0.96 4.06 0.76
C CYS A 42 -2.01 4.56 1.75
N ASP A 43 -2.27 5.86 1.77
CA ASP A 43 -3.33 6.42 2.62
C ASP A 43 -4.68 5.77 2.34
N HIS A 44 -5.52 5.66 3.38
CA HIS A 44 -6.81 5.02 3.24
C HIS A 44 -7.69 5.79 2.23
N ASN A 45 -8.11 5.09 1.18
CA ASN A 45 -9.03 5.56 0.14
C ASN A 45 -8.64 6.88 -0.55
N SER A 46 -7.39 7.35 -0.40
CA SER A 46 -6.94 8.66 -0.86
C SER A 46 -5.49 8.62 -1.33
N ALA A 47 -5.17 9.47 -2.30
CA ALA A 47 -3.84 9.62 -2.87
C ALA A 47 -3.36 11.08 -2.86
N GLU A 48 -4.03 11.98 -2.13
CA GLU A 48 -3.73 13.42 -2.18
C GLU A 48 -2.29 13.75 -1.73
N ASN A 49 -1.68 12.95 -0.83
CA ASN A 49 -0.29 13.13 -0.44
C ASN A 49 0.72 12.38 -1.32
N VAL A 50 0.28 11.50 -2.23
CA VAL A 50 1.17 10.68 -3.07
C VAL A 50 2.08 11.55 -3.92
N GLY A 51 1.52 12.57 -4.60
CA GLY A 51 2.29 13.50 -5.42
C GLY A 51 3.40 14.20 -4.65
N ALA A 52 3.10 14.67 -3.44
CA ALA A 52 4.05 15.32 -2.56
C ALA A 52 5.20 14.39 -2.16
N VAL A 53 4.88 13.14 -1.78
CA VAL A 53 5.89 12.13 -1.42
C VAL A 53 6.75 11.77 -2.62
N MET A 54 6.16 11.61 -3.82
CA MET A 54 6.90 11.35 -5.05
C MET A 54 7.87 12.49 -5.40
N ARG A 55 7.43 13.75 -5.24
CA ARG A 55 8.30 14.92 -5.45
C ARG A 55 9.44 14.98 -4.43
N ALA A 56 9.14 14.75 -3.15
CA ALA A 56 10.16 14.69 -2.08
C ALA A 56 11.18 13.56 -2.32
N GLY A 57 10.71 12.37 -2.72
CA GLY A 57 11.56 11.21 -3.05
C GLY A 57 12.51 11.50 -4.20
N ARG A 58 11.98 12.09 -5.29
CA ARG A 58 12.77 12.49 -6.46
C ARG A 58 13.90 13.46 -6.11
N GLN A 59 13.66 14.42 -5.22
CA GLN A 59 14.69 15.38 -4.78
C GLN A 59 15.85 14.70 -4.04
N LYS A 60 15.59 13.56 -3.38
CA LYS A 60 16.58 12.85 -2.55
C LYS A 60 17.08 11.53 -3.15
N GLY A 61 16.59 11.15 -4.32
CA GLY A 61 16.97 9.91 -5.01
C GLY A 61 16.35 8.65 -4.42
N LEU A 62 15.26 8.75 -3.66
CA LEU A 62 14.43 7.61 -3.24
C LEU A 62 13.34 7.38 -4.29
N ALA A 63 13.20 6.15 -4.78
CA ALA A 63 12.11 5.82 -5.68
C ALA A 63 10.79 5.68 -4.90
N VAL A 64 9.72 6.25 -5.46
CA VAL A 64 8.39 6.25 -4.85
C VAL A 64 7.39 5.83 -5.93
N LEU A 65 6.61 4.79 -5.66
CA LEU A 65 5.44 4.45 -6.47
C LEU A 65 4.21 5.15 -5.91
N ALA A 66 3.23 5.34 -6.77
CA ALA A 66 1.94 5.88 -6.36
C ALA A 66 1.09 4.75 -5.75
N GLY A 67 0.65 4.93 -4.52
CA GLY A 67 -0.10 3.92 -3.77
C GLY A 67 -1.41 4.43 -3.17
N MET A 68 -2.27 3.49 -2.79
CA MET A 68 -3.47 3.72 -1.98
C MET A 68 -3.84 2.40 -1.30
N GLU A 69 -4.27 2.45 -0.04
CA GLU A 69 -4.95 1.31 0.59
C GLU A 69 -6.46 1.55 0.52
N ILE A 70 -7.19 0.68 -0.16
CA ILE A 70 -8.63 0.79 -0.36
C ILE A 70 -9.33 -0.19 0.56
N SER A 71 -10.31 0.31 1.32
CA SER A 71 -11.18 -0.51 2.17
C SER A 71 -12.46 -0.83 1.42
N SER A 72 -12.57 -2.06 0.91
CA SER A 72 -13.74 -2.53 0.13
C SER A 72 -15.03 -2.56 0.94
N ARG A 73 -16.16 -2.77 0.28
CA ARG A 73 -17.47 -2.94 0.93
C ARG A 73 -17.51 -4.12 1.91
N GLU A 74 -16.72 -5.15 1.63
CA GLU A 74 -16.52 -6.30 2.52
C GLU A 74 -15.59 -5.97 3.70
N GLU A 75 -15.15 -4.72 3.82
CA GLU A 75 -14.13 -4.25 4.75
C GLU A 75 -12.80 -5.00 4.58
N VAL A 76 -12.52 -5.53 3.39
CA VAL A 76 -11.21 -6.09 3.03
C VAL A 76 -10.32 -4.97 2.51
N HIS A 77 -9.13 -4.84 3.08
CA HIS A 77 -8.13 -3.88 2.60
C HIS A 77 -7.32 -4.46 1.45
N SER A 78 -7.08 -3.63 0.44
CA SER A 78 -6.24 -3.96 -0.71
C SER A 78 -5.37 -2.77 -1.09
N LEU A 79 -4.13 -3.04 -1.46
CA LEU A 79 -3.15 -2.06 -1.91
C LEU A 79 -3.18 -1.96 -3.42
N ALA A 80 -3.26 -0.75 -3.94
CA ALA A 80 -3.16 -0.46 -5.36
C ALA A 80 -1.86 0.31 -5.65
N PHE A 81 -1.14 -0.06 -6.72
CA PHE A 81 0.11 0.60 -7.10
C PHE A 81 0.15 1.02 -8.57
N PHE A 82 0.66 2.23 -8.82
CA PHE A 82 0.84 2.83 -10.15
C PHE A 82 2.22 3.50 -10.31
N ASP A 83 2.65 3.69 -11.55
CA ASP A 83 3.91 4.37 -11.87
C ASP A 83 3.79 5.90 -11.72
N THR A 84 2.58 6.46 -11.81
CA THR A 84 2.36 7.90 -11.90
C THR A 84 1.25 8.41 -11.00
N GLU A 85 1.41 9.66 -10.57
CA GLU A 85 0.38 10.43 -9.85
C GLU A 85 -0.93 10.53 -10.65
N GLU A 86 -0.85 10.72 -11.97
CA GLU A 86 -2.04 10.78 -12.83
C GLU A 86 -2.89 9.50 -12.77
N GLN A 87 -2.25 8.33 -12.79
CA GLN A 87 -2.97 7.04 -12.72
C GLN A 87 -3.67 6.84 -11.38
N ILE A 88 -3.00 7.11 -10.25
CA ILE A 88 -3.62 6.93 -8.94
C ILE A 88 -4.73 7.95 -8.69
N LEU A 89 -4.62 9.18 -9.21
CA LEU A 89 -5.69 10.17 -9.09
C LEU A 89 -6.95 9.77 -9.89
N ARG A 90 -6.78 9.06 -11.02
CA ARG A 90 -7.93 8.46 -11.73
C ARG A 90 -8.60 7.36 -10.92
N LEU A 91 -7.83 6.55 -10.17
CA LEU A 91 -8.42 5.60 -9.22
C LEU A 91 -9.11 6.34 -8.07
N GLN A 92 -8.50 7.38 -7.53
CA GLN A 92 -9.09 8.21 -6.47
C GLN A 92 -10.44 8.78 -6.87
N ASP A 93 -10.61 9.27 -8.10
CA ASP A 93 -11.91 9.75 -8.59
C ASP A 93 -12.99 8.66 -8.55
N ILE A 94 -12.64 7.42 -8.92
CA ILE A 94 -13.53 6.26 -8.83
C ILE A 94 -13.86 5.96 -7.37
N ILE A 95 -12.85 5.91 -6.49
CA ILE A 95 -13.03 5.63 -5.07
C ILE A 95 -13.91 6.69 -4.40
N TYR A 96 -13.60 7.96 -4.58
CA TYR A 96 -14.37 9.07 -4.02
C TYR A 96 -15.82 9.10 -4.49
N ALA A 97 -16.11 8.67 -5.72
CA ALA A 97 -17.48 8.56 -6.22
C ALA A 97 -18.31 7.47 -5.50
N HIS A 98 -17.64 6.54 -4.81
CA HIS A 98 -18.25 5.42 -4.08
C HIS A 98 -18.03 5.53 -2.57
N MET A 99 -17.58 6.67 -2.07
CA MET A 99 -17.44 6.94 -0.65
C MET A 99 -18.67 7.62 -0.07
N ASN A 100 -18.94 7.36 1.21
CA ASN A 100 -19.94 8.09 1.99
C ASN A 100 -19.35 8.55 3.32
N GLY A 101 -19.99 9.57 3.89
CA GLY A 101 -19.63 10.09 5.20
C GLY A 101 -18.62 11.22 5.12
N THR A 102 -18.56 11.97 6.21
CA THR A 102 -17.70 13.13 6.39
C THR A 102 -16.84 12.88 7.62
N ASN A 103 -15.56 13.24 7.54
CA ASN A 103 -14.64 13.15 8.65
C ASN A 103 -15.14 14.01 9.81
N ARG A 104 -14.85 13.54 11.02
CA ARG A 104 -15.04 14.25 12.28
C ARG A 104 -13.69 14.25 12.98
N PRO A 105 -12.87 15.30 12.80
CA PRO A 105 -11.51 15.32 13.32
C PRO A 105 -11.41 15.06 14.83
N GLU A 106 -12.42 15.48 15.58
CA GLU A 106 -12.50 15.25 17.03
C GLU A 106 -12.72 13.77 17.42
N VAL A 107 -13.07 12.91 16.45
CA VAL A 107 -13.30 11.47 16.65
C VAL A 107 -12.24 10.64 15.95
N PHE A 108 -11.93 10.95 14.70
CA PHE A 108 -11.11 10.11 13.83
C PHE A 108 -9.72 10.69 13.57
N GLY A 109 -9.42 11.89 14.04
CA GLY A 109 -8.17 12.58 13.76
C GLY A 109 -8.24 13.47 12.52
N ASP A 110 -7.24 14.35 12.41
CA ASP A 110 -7.06 15.19 11.24
C ASP A 110 -6.59 14.34 10.05
N GLN A 111 -7.08 14.67 8.87
CA GLN A 111 -6.68 14.05 7.60
C GLN A 111 -5.95 15.10 6.77
N VAL A 112 -4.65 15.23 6.99
CA VAL A 112 -3.85 16.36 6.52
C VAL A 112 -3.34 16.15 5.11
N VAL A 113 -3.68 17.08 4.22
CA VAL A 113 -3.04 17.18 2.90
C VAL A 113 -1.84 18.11 3.04
N ALA A 114 -0.65 17.60 2.73
CA ALA A 114 0.61 18.31 2.88
C ALA A 114 1.47 18.23 1.62
N ASN A 115 2.28 19.26 1.38
CA ASN A 115 3.21 19.28 0.26
C ASN A 115 4.59 18.69 0.60
N GLU A 116 5.48 18.64 -0.39
CA GLU A 116 6.83 18.07 -0.26
C GLU A 116 7.76 18.82 0.72
N PHE A 117 7.31 19.96 1.25
CA PHE A 117 8.03 20.76 2.25
C PHE A 117 7.45 20.61 3.66
N ASP A 118 6.50 19.69 3.84
CA ASP A 118 5.70 19.46 5.06
C ASP A 118 4.78 20.63 5.43
N GLU A 119 4.43 21.49 4.47
CA GLU A 119 3.46 22.54 4.68
C GLU A 119 2.04 21.99 4.49
N VAL A 120 1.15 22.29 5.43
CA VAL A 120 -0.27 21.90 5.35
C VAL A 120 -0.95 22.73 4.25
N GLU A 121 -1.46 22.05 3.23
CA GLU A 121 -2.22 22.67 2.13
C GLU A 121 -3.73 22.57 2.33
N GLY A 122 -4.18 21.59 3.14
CA GLY A 122 -5.59 21.44 3.45
C GLY A 122 -5.88 20.24 4.34
N PHE A 123 -7.18 19.97 4.47
CA PHE A 123 -7.71 18.81 5.19
C PHE A 123 -8.74 18.13 4.31
N ASN A 124 -8.67 16.81 4.20
CA ASN A 124 -9.68 16.02 3.51
C ASN A 124 -10.89 15.85 4.43
N ASP A 125 -12.10 16.14 3.92
CA ASP A 125 -13.35 16.10 4.67
C ASP A 125 -14.13 14.78 4.51
N ARG A 126 -13.70 13.84 3.65
CA ARG A 126 -14.32 12.52 3.49
C ARG A 126 -13.92 11.61 4.65
N LEU A 127 -14.76 10.66 5.02
CA LEU A 127 -14.42 9.68 6.06
C LEU A 127 -13.45 8.61 5.51
N LEU A 128 -12.14 8.88 5.52
CA LEU A 128 -11.15 8.02 4.86
C LEU A 128 -11.00 6.63 5.49
N ILE A 129 -11.27 6.48 6.78
CA ILE A 129 -11.22 5.17 7.48
C ILE A 129 -12.40 4.25 7.11
N GLY A 130 -13.42 4.76 6.42
CA GLY A 130 -14.62 4.01 6.08
C GLY A 130 -14.47 3.11 4.86
N ALA A 131 -15.29 2.06 4.79
CA ALA A 131 -15.43 1.23 3.60
C ALA A 131 -16.07 2.01 2.43
N VAL A 132 -15.60 1.73 1.22
CA VAL A 132 -16.20 2.21 -0.05
C VAL A 132 -17.39 1.32 -0.44
N GLN A 133 -18.22 1.76 -1.38
CA GLN A 133 -19.38 0.99 -1.85
C GLN A 133 -19.05 -0.07 -2.92
N LEU A 134 -17.78 -0.16 -3.32
CA LEU A 134 -17.27 -1.15 -4.28
C LEU A 134 -16.83 -2.43 -3.57
N GLY A 135 -17.14 -3.57 -4.19
CA GLY A 135 -16.60 -4.87 -3.80
C GLY A 135 -15.10 -4.97 -4.08
N LEU A 136 -14.43 -5.91 -3.41
CA LEU A 136 -13.01 -6.18 -3.63
C LEU A 136 -12.67 -6.52 -5.10
N ASP A 137 -13.52 -7.30 -5.77
CA ASP A 137 -13.39 -7.63 -7.20
C ASP A 137 -13.47 -6.38 -8.08
N GLU A 138 -14.47 -5.52 -7.85
CA GLU A 138 -14.65 -4.25 -8.59
C GLU A 138 -13.43 -3.33 -8.42
N ILE A 139 -12.84 -3.30 -7.23
CA ILE A 139 -11.62 -2.53 -6.94
C ILE A 139 -10.42 -3.09 -7.72
N VAL A 140 -10.19 -4.40 -7.65
CA VAL A 140 -9.07 -5.05 -8.37
C VAL A 140 -9.20 -4.85 -9.88
N GLU A 141 -10.40 -5.01 -10.44
CA GLU A 141 -10.66 -4.74 -11.86
C GLU A 141 -10.39 -3.28 -12.24
N ALA A 142 -10.82 -2.33 -11.41
CA ALA A 142 -10.55 -0.91 -11.64
C ALA A 142 -9.04 -0.61 -11.65
N VAL A 143 -8.30 -1.16 -10.68
CA VAL A 143 -6.84 -1.01 -10.58
C VAL A 143 -6.15 -1.54 -11.85
N HIS A 144 -6.50 -2.76 -12.27
CA HIS A 144 -5.94 -3.37 -13.47
C HIS A 144 -6.29 -2.61 -14.75
N SER A 145 -7.52 -2.09 -14.86
CA SER A 145 -7.97 -1.30 -16.02
C SER A 145 -7.16 0.00 -16.22
N LEU A 146 -6.58 0.51 -15.12
CA LEU A 146 -5.72 1.70 -15.10
C LEU A 146 -4.22 1.34 -15.21
N GLY A 147 -3.89 0.06 -15.42
CA GLY A 147 -2.54 -0.46 -15.59
C GLY A 147 -1.78 -0.75 -14.29
N GLY A 148 -2.46 -0.69 -13.14
CA GLY A 148 -1.87 -0.93 -11.82
C GLY A 148 -1.75 -2.42 -11.48
N ILE A 149 -1.26 -2.68 -10.27
CA ILE A 149 -1.32 -4.00 -9.62
C ILE A 149 -2.07 -3.88 -8.28
N SER A 150 -2.69 -4.97 -7.85
CA SER A 150 -3.44 -5.05 -6.61
C SER A 150 -2.93 -6.17 -5.71
N ILE A 151 -2.67 -5.86 -4.44
CA ILE A 151 -2.20 -6.80 -3.42
C ILE A 151 -3.22 -6.81 -2.27
N ALA A 152 -3.69 -7.98 -1.84
CA ALA A 152 -4.53 -8.04 -0.63
C ALA A 152 -3.67 -7.74 0.59
N SER A 153 -4.12 -6.78 1.40
CA SER A 153 -3.37 -6.27 2.54
C SER A 153 -3.44 -7.23 3.72
N HIS A 154 -2.32 -7.33 4.45
CA HIS A 154 -2.17 -7.99 5.76
C HIS A 154 -3.12 -9.18 6.04
N VAL A 155 -3.09 -10.20 5.17
CA VAL A 155 -4.06 -11.30 5.07
C VAL A 155 -4.16 -12.19 6.32
N ASP A 156 -3.19 -12.09 7.23
CA ASP A 156 -3.13 -12.79 8.52
C ASP A 156 -3.80 -12.03 9.66
N ARG A 157 -4.18 -10.76 9.48
CA ARG A 157 -4.81 -9.94 10.52
C ARG A 157 -6.22 -10.45 10.84
N PRO A 158 -6.67 -10.34 12.10
CA PRO A 158 -8.01 -10.77 12.53
C PRO A 158 -9.13 -9.80 12.12
N SER A 159 -8.79 -8.66 11.52
CA SER A 159 -9.71 -7.62 11.07
C SER A 159 -9.19 -7.02 9.77
N TYR A 160 -10.11 -6.55 8.94
CA TYR A 160 -9.84 -5.89 7.67
C TYR A 160 -9.06 -6.70 6.62
N SER A 161 -8.86 -8.00 6.88
CA SER A 161 -8.15 -8.91 6.00
C SER A 161 -9.12 -9.78 5.23
N ILE A 162 -8.72 -10.20 4.02
CA ILE A 162 -9.53 -11.08 3.18
C ILE A 162 -9.94 -12.37 3.91
N MET A 163 -9.04 -12.91 4.74
CA MET A 163 -9.31 -14.14 5.50
C MET A 163 -10.25 -13.90 6.68
N SER A 164 -10.16 -12.76 7.37
CA SER A 164 -11.08 -12.44 8.46
C SER A 164 -12.50 -12.17 7.97
N GLN A 165 -12.64 -11.54 6.80
CA GLN A 165 -13.94 -11.12 6.27
C GLN A 165 -14.62 -12.21 5.46
N LEU A 166 -13.87 -12.90 4.59
CA LEU A 166 -14.43 -13.88 3.65
C LEU A 166 -14.14 -15.33 4.05
N GLY A 167 -13.05 -15.58 4.78
CA GLY A 167 -12.62 -16.92 5.18
C GLY A 167 -11.93 -17.73 4.07
N PHE A 168 -11.79 -17.18 2.87
CA PHE A 168 -11.12 -17.78 1.73
C PHE A 168 -10.65 -16.70 0.74
N PHE A 169 -9.79 -17.07 -0.21
CA PHE A 169 -9.44 -16.24 -1.36
C PHE A 169 -10.41 -16.55 -2.51
N PRO A 170 -11.30 -15.60 -2.91
CA PRO A 170 -12.23 -15.82 -4.03
C PRO A 170 -11.46 -15.98 -5.35
N GLU A 171 -11.87 -16.89 -6.22
CA GLU A 171 -11.15 -17.21 -7.47
C GLU A 171 -11.32 -16.12 -8.54
N GLU A 172 -12.44 -15.40 -8.47
CA GLU A 172 -12.79 -14.27 -9.32
C GLU A 172 -11.98 -13.00 -9.00
N VAL A 173 -11.40 -12.89 -7.80
CA VAL A 173 -10.58 -11.75 -7.41
C VAL A 173 -9.13 -11.99 -7.86
N HIS A 174 -8.75 -11.38 -8.97
CA HIS A 174 -7.45 -11.56 -9.60
C HIS A 174 -6.32 -10.76 -8.94
N LEU A 175 -5.99 -11.05 -7.68
CA LEU A 175 -4.88 -10.39 -6.96
C LEU A 175 -3.51 -10.73 -7.58
N ASP A 176 -2.60 -9.75 -7.63
CA ASP A 176 -1.22 -9.95 -8.08
C ASP A 176 -0.33 -10.58 -7.00
N ALA A 177 -0.66 -10.33 -5.72
CA ALA A 177 0.04 -10.89 -4.57
C ALA A 177 -0.83 -10.81 -3.30
N VAL A 178 -0.29 -11.34 -2.21
CA VAL A 178 -0.86 -11.16 -0.86
C VAL A 178 0.23 -10.63 0.07
N GLU A 179 -0.14 -9.68 0.92
CA GLU A 179 0.70 -9.15 1.97
C GLU A 179 0.41 -9.88 3.28
N ILE A 180 1.45 -10.26 4.01
CA ILE A 180 1.37 -10.65 5.41
C ILE A 180 1.93 -9.55 6.31
N SER A 181 1.34 -9.38 7.49
CA SER A 181 1.75 -8.39 8.47
C SER A 181 3.15 -8.69 9.03
N ARG A 182 3.83 -7.66 9.53
CA ARG A 182 5.11 -7.77 10.23
C ARG A 182 5.10 -8.67 11.48
N HIS A 183 3.93 -9.14 11.91
CA HIS A 183 3.76 -10.00 13.09
C HIS A 183 3.63 -11.49 12.76
N THR A 184 3.75 -11.86 11.49
CA THR A 184 3.78 -13.24 11.04
C THR A 184 4.96 -13.49 10.11
N SER A 185 5.24 -14.75 9.83
CA SER A 185 6.28 -15.17 8.89
C SER A 185 5.67 -15.95 7.74
N VAL A 186 6.36 -16.01 6.60
CA VAL A 186 5.90 -16.80 5.43
C VAL A 186 5.64 -18.25 5.81
N ARG A 187 6.53 -18.84 6.63
CA ARG A 187 6.36 -20.22 7.09
C ARG A 187 5.07 -20.41 7.90
N LYS A 188 4.77 -19.48 8.80
CA LYS A 188 3.56 -19.53 9.63
C LYS A 188 2.32 -19.33 8.77
N ALA A 189 2.33 -18.33 7.88
CA ALA A 189 1.23 -18.04 6.96
C ALA A 189 0.92 -19.25 6.06
N LEU A 190 1.93 -19.89 5.46
CA LEU A 190 1.75 -21.11 4.66
C LEU A 190 1.19 -22.30 5.44
N ALA A 191 1.39 -22.35 6.76
CA ALA A 191 0.88 -23.42 7.60
C ALA A 191 -0.55 -23.15 8.09
N GLU A 192 -0.93 -21.88 8.26
CA GLU A 192 -2.17 -21.48 8.95
C GLU A 192 -3.23 -20.88 8.03
N ILE A 193 -2.87 -20.36 6.86
CA ILE A 193 -3.78 -19.66 5.95
C ILE A 193 -4.04 -20.51 4.70
N PRO A 194 -5.21 -21.16 4.58
CA PRO A 194 -5.52 -22.01 3.44
C PRO A 194 -5.58 -21.22 2.12
N GLY A 195 -4.95 -21.73 1.08
CA GLY A 195 -4.99 -21.14 -0.27
C GLY A 195 -3.94 -20.06 -0.51
N ILE A 196 -3.20 -19.64 0.54
CA ILE A 196 -2.15 -18.62 0.41
C ILE A 196 -0.98 -19.10 -0.46
N GLU A 197 -0.77 -20.42 -0.55
CA GLU A 197 0.30 -21.04 -1.35
C GLU A 197 0.17 -20.78 -2.86
N LYS A 198 -1.00 -20.31 -3.31
CA LYS A 198 -1.26 -19.92 -4.70
C LYS A 198 -0.66 -18.56 -5.06
N PHE A 199 -0.29 -17.75 -4.06
CA PHE A 199 0.12 -16.37 -4.23
C PHE A 199 1.60 -16.18 -3.90
N THR A 200 2.20 -15.18 -4.54
CA THR A 200 3.45 -14.62 -4.04
C THR A 200 3.15 -13.83 -2.77
N ILE A 201 3.89 -14.14 -1.70
CA ILE A 201 3.74 -13.49 -0.40
C ILE A 201 4.76 -12.36 -0.27
N VAL A 202 4.29 -11.18 0.11
CA VAL A 202 5.09 -10.00 0.44
C VAL A 202 4.82 -9.56 1.88
N SER A 203 5.65 -8.69 2.43
CA SER A 203 5.44 -8.06 3.73
C SER A 203 6.03 -6.65 3.73
N PHE A 204 5.22 -5.69 4.18
CA PHE A 204 5.59 -4.28 4.34
C PHE A 204 5.23 -3.80 5.76
N SER A 205 5.64 -2.58 6.09
CA SER A 205 5.60 -2.12 7.48
C SER A 205 4.20 -1.83 8.02
N ASP A 206 3.26 -1.44 7.15
CA ASP A 206 1.95 -0.92 7.55
C ASP A 206 2.16 0.26 8.54
N ALA A 207 3.10 1.14 8.19
CA ALA A 207 3.63 2.15 9.10
C ALA A 207 2.67 3.33 9.26
N HIS A 208 2.34 3.62 10.51
CA HIS A 208 1.52 4.76 10.94
C HIS A 208 2.31 5.79 11.75
N PHE A 209 3.53 5.41 12.14
CA PHE A 209 4.50 6.20 12.91
C PHE A 209 5.83 6.21 12.17
N PRO A 210 6.64 7.29 12.22
CA PRO A 210 7.91 7.33 11.51
C PRO A 210 8.84 6.18 11.90
N GLU A 211 8.82 5.74 13.15
CA GLU A 211 9.69 4.68 13.67
C GLU A 211 9.40 3.32 13.02
N ASP A 212 8.16 3.11 12.58
CA ASP A 212 7.66 1.86 12.00
C ASP A 212 8.10 1.68 10.54
N ILE A 213 8.44 2.77 9.84
CA ILE A 213 8.87 2.71 8.44
C ILE A 213 10.07 1.76 8.31
N GLY A 214 9.96 0.80 7.39
CA GLY A 214 10.96 -0.23 7.14
C GLY A 214 11.06 -1.32 8.20
N SER A 215 10.13 -1.39 9.17
CA SER A 215 10.08 -2.47 10.18
C SER A 215 9.75 -3.84 9.57
N ALA A 216 9.04 -3.86 8.45
CA ALA A 216 8.99 -4.97 7.51
C ALA A 216 9.20 -4.42 6.09
N HIS A 217 9.78 -5.26 5.24
CA HIS A 217 10.09 -4.88 3.85
C HIS A 217 10.25 -6.15 3.01
N THR A 218 10.01 -6.00 1.71
CA THR A 218 10.23 -7.06 0.74
C THR A 218 11.33 -6.68 -0.23
N THR A 219 12.23 -7.62 -0.53
CA THR A 219 13.30 -7.38 -1.51
C THR A 219 12.88 -7.94 -2.87
N PHE A 220 12.83 -7.06 -3.87
CA PHE A 220 12.53 -7.40 -5.26
C PHE A 220 13.81 -7.42 -6.09
N PHE A 221 14.00 -8.46 -6.89
CA PHE A 221 15.05 -8.51 -7.92
C PHE A 221 14.44 -8.09 -9.25
N MET A 222 14.78 -6.88 -9.69
CA MET A 222 14.20 -6.27 -10.88
C MET A 222 15.15 -5.29 -11.57
N GLU A 223 14.75 -4.74 -12.72
CA GLU A 223 15.58 -3.82 -13.51
C GLU A 223 15.37 -2.35 -13.12
N ALA A 224 14.14 -1.97 -12.79
CA ALA A 224 13.76 -0.61 -12.44
C ALA A 224 12.65 -0.60 -11.36
N PRO A 225 12.50 0.48 -10.59
CA PRO A 225 11.40 0.64 -9.64
C PRO A 225 10.12 1.07 -10.39
N ALA A 226 9.47 0.12 -11.06
CA ALA A 226 8.27 0.35 -11.86
C ALA A 226 7.23 -0.77 -11.63
N VAL A 227 5.96 -0.46 -11.85
CA VAL A 227 4.85 -1.40 -11.62
C VAL A 227 4.95 -2.64 -12.51
N GLU A 228 5.35 -2.50 -13.77
CA GLU A 228 5.57 -3.67 -14.64
C GLU A 228 6.68 -4.58 -14.10
N GLU A 229 7.74 -4.00 -13.55
CA GLU A 229 8.83 -4.78 -12.94
C GLU A 229 8.38 -5.48 -11.65
N LEU A 230 7.51 -4.85 -10.85
CA LEU A 230 6.84 -5.52 -9.73
C LEU A 230 5.95 -6.67 -10.21
N ARG A 231 5.12 -6.45 -11.23
CA ARG A 231 4.26 -7.48 -11.83
C ARG A 231 5.07 -8.70 -12.30
N LEU A 232 6.18 -8.46 -13.00
CA LEU A 232 7.11 -9.53 -13.41
C LEU A 232 7.76 -10.22 -12.21
N ALA A 233 8.18 -9.47 -11.18
CA ALA A 233 8.80 -10.04 -9.99
C ALA A 233 7.85 -10.88 -9.15
N LEU A 234 6.61 -10.41 -8.98
CA LEU A 234 5.53 -11.12 -8.29
C LEU A 234 5.15 -12.40 -9.03
N GLY A 235 5.11 -12.36 -10.37
CA GLY A 235 4.86 -13.54 -11.20
C GLY A 235 6.07 -14.47 -11.38
N GLY A 236 7.27 -14.12 -10.89
CA GLY A 236 8.50 -14.90 -11.10
C GLY A 236 8.91 -15.00 -12.58
N ARG A 237 8.66 -13.95 -13.37
CA ARG A 237 8.81 -13.95 -14.83
C ARG A 237 10.08 -13.25 -15.28
N GLU A 238 10.63 -13.71 -16.41
CA GLU A 238 11.79 -13.09 -17.08
C GLU A 238 12.99 -12.84 -16.16
N GLY A 239 13.20 -13.74 -15.20
CA GLY A 239 14.28 -13.66 -14.20
C GLY A 239 14.00 -12.74 -13.01
N ARG A 240 12.95 -11.91 -13.05
CA ARG A 240 12.51 -11.10 -11.91
C ARG A 240 11.89 -11.99 -10.85
N ARG A 241 12.07 -11.64 -9.58
CA ARG A 241 11.58 -12.45 -8.45
C ARG A 241 11.50 -11.66 -7.15
N VAL A 242 10.69 -12.16 -6.23
CA VAL A 242 10.68 -11.75 -4.82
C VAL A 242 11.68 -12.60 -4.03
N SER A 243 12.45 -11.97 -3.14
CA SER A 243 13.35 -12.68 -2.22
C SER A 243 12.59 -13.20 -1.01
N GLN A 244 12.42 -14.51 -0.89
CA GLN A 244 11.76 -15.11 0.28
C GLN A 244 12.64 -15.15 1.54
N THR A 245 13.96 -15.02 1.40
CA THR A 245 14.93 -15.06 2.52
C THR A 245 14.82 -13.87 3.49
N ALA A 246 14.19 -12.76 3.07
CA ALA A 246 13.98 -11.58 3.92
C ALA A 246 12.70 -11.69 4.77
N LEU A 247 11.89 -12.74 4.57
CA LEU A 247 10.57 -12.93 5.19
C LEU A 247 10.56 -14.08 6.23
N GLU A 248 11.73 -14.65 6.52
CA GLU A 248 11.94 -15.78 7.44
C GLU A 248 12.51 -15.36 8.80
N GLY A 249 12.73 -14.05 9.01
CA GLY A 249 13.28 -13.46 10.25
C GLY A 249 12.25 -13.31 11.35
#